data_AF-A0A522EGS6-F1
#
_entry.id   AF-A0A522EGS6-F1
#
_cell.length_a   1.000
_cell.length_b   1.000
_cell.length_c   1.000
_cell.angle_alpha   90.00
_cell.angle_beta   90.00
_cell.angle_gamma   90.00
#
_symmetry.space_group_name_H-M   'P 1'
#
loop_
_entity.id
_entity.type
_entity.pdbx_description
1 polymer ?
#
loop_
_entity_poly.entity_id
_entity_poly.type
_entity_poly.pdbx_seq_one_letter_code
_entity_poly.pdbx_strand_id
1 'polypeptide(L)'
;MKKIIMIVLLAVLCIATASALCVDNDGGALSYSPSSVTVNNYEYTDYCLPDGNVAEFTCVDNQLSVEEMPCLLGCHNDWKGNGACVPTGGGSSDVNDVQSSGFETQSFDVESQNEIPEFNSAAAGIAFLASAGAFLFLRKRN
;
A
#
# COMPACT_ATOMS: atom_id res chain seq x y z
N MET A 1 -28.14 -40.30 -29.15
CA MET A 1 -28.77 -39.20 -28.37
C MET A 1 -27.92 -38.70 -27.19
N LYS A 2 -27.15 -39.54 -26.47
CA LYS A 2 -26.29 -39.10 -25.33
C LYS A 2 -25.11 -38.17 -25.68
N LYS A 3 -24.63 -38.15 -26.94
CA LYS A 3 -23.44 -37.36 -27.34
C LYS A 3 -23.69 -35.87 -27.57
N ILE A 4 -24.95 -35.47 -27.82
CA ILE A 4 -25.30 -34.06 -28.10
C ILE A 4 -25.35 -33.23 -26.80
N ILE A 5 -25.73 -33.86 -25.69
CA ILE A 5 -25.83 -33.21 -24.37
C ILE A 5 -24.45 -32.80 -23.84
N MET A 6 -23.39 -33.56 -24.16
CA MET A 6 -22.05 -33.29 -23.65
C MET A 6 -21.36 -32.10 -24.35
N ILE A 7 -21.73 -31.80 -25.60
CA ILE A 7 -21.19 -30.64 -26.35
C ILE A 7 -21.84 -29.33 -25.88
N VAL A 8 -23.13 -29.38 -25.50
CA VAL A 8 -23.83 -28.20 -24.96
C VAL A 8 -23.33 -27.87 -23.54
N LEU A 9 -22.99 -28.86 -22.72
CA LEU A 9 -22.43 -28.61 -21.39
C LEU A 9 -21.03 -27.97 -21.42
N LEU A 10 -20.22 -28.27 -22.44
CA LEU A 10 -18.88 -27.69 -22.59
C LEU A 10 -18.90 -26.25 -23.12
N ALA A 11 -19.90 -25.88 -23.94
CA ALA A 11 -20.07 -24.52 -24.45
C ALA A 11 -20.66 -23.55 -23.41
N VAL A 12 -21.37 -24.05 -22.40
CA VAL A 12 -21.96 -23.25 -21.31
C VAL A 12 -20.94 -22.93 -20.20
N LEU A 13 -19.77 -23.57 -20.21
CA LEU A 13 -18.67 -23.32 -19.25
C LEU A 13 -17.67 -22.24 -19.74
N CYS A 14 -18.12 -21.31 -20.59
CA CYS A 14 -17.31 -20.20 -21.10
C CYS A 14 -17.82 -18.81 -20.70
N ILE A 15 -18.75 -18.72 -19.75
CA ILE A 15 -19.38 -17.44 -19.38
C ILE A 15 -18.94 -17.04 -17.99
N ALA A 16 -18.51 -15.78 -17.88
CA ALA A 16 -18.12 -15.06 -16.67
C ALA A 16 -16.67 -15.29 -16.19
N THR A 17 -15.70 -15.13 -17.09
CA THR A 17 -14.56 -14.28 -16.70
C THR A 17 -15.13 -12.87 -16.53
N ALA A 18 -15.64 -12.57 -15.34
CA ALA A 18 -15.84 -11.19 -14.93
C ALA A 18 -14.48 -10.53 -15.08
N SER A 19 -14.30 -9.74 -16.13
CA SER A 19 -13.13 -8.88 -16.28
C SER A 19 -13.05 -8.06 -15.00
N ALA A 20 -12.07 -8.34 -14.15
CA ALA A 20 -11.85 -7.58 -12.93
C ALA A 20 -11.77 -6.11 -13.34
N LEU A 21 -12.75 -5.32 -12.90
CA LEU A 21 -12.82 -3.89 -13.22
C LEU A 21 -11.67 -3.12 -12.60
N CYS A 22 -11.07 -3.71 -11.56
CA CYS A 22 -9.94 -3.22 -10.80
C CYS A 22 -8.97 -4.41 -10.65
N VAL A 23 -7.74 -4.25 -11.11
CA VAL A 23 -6.65 -5.21 -10.91
C VAL A 23 -5.58 -4.51 -10.09
N ASP A 24 -5.29 -5.09 -8.93
CA ASP A 24 -4.24 -4.67 -8.03
C ASP A 24 -3.01 -5.55 -8.26
N ASN A 25 -1.87 -4.95 -8.59
CA ASN A 25 -0.69 -5.69 -9.02
C ASN A 25 0.10 -6.32 -7.87
N ASP A 26 -0.08 -5.84 -6.64
CA ASP A 26 0.64 -6.33 -5.46
C ASP A 26 -0.26 -7.14 -4.50
N GLY A 27 -1.58 -7.09 -4.72
CA GLY A 27 -2.56 -7.86 -3.97
C GLY A 27 -3.00 -7.25 -2.64
N GLY A 28 -2.83 -5.94 -2.43
CA GLY A 28 -3.42 -5.23 -1.30
C GLY A 28 -2.65 -3.99 -0.88
N ALA A 29 -2.80 -3.60 0.38
CA ALA A 29 -2.16 -2.39 0.92
C ALA A 29 -0.73 -2.66 1.43
N LEU A 30 0.28 -2.49 0.57
CA LEU A 30 1.70 -2.72 0.81
C LEU A 30 2.58 -1.46 0.68
N SER A 31 2.55 -0.61 1.72
CA SER A 31 3.32 0.65 1.84
C SER A 31 4.79 0.66 1.42
N TYR A 32 5.50 -0.47 1.46
CA TYR A 32 6.94 -0.56 1.22
C TYR A 32 7.30 -1.12 -0.16
N SER A 33 6.32 -1.46 -1.00
CA SER A 33 6.54 -1.97 -2.35
C SER A 33 5.82 -1.07 -3.34
N PRO A 34 6.52 -0.43 -4.30
CA PRO A 34 5.84 0.41 -5.28
C PRO A 34 4.91 -0.46 -6.13
N SER A 35 3.64 -0.09 -6.23
CA SER A 35 2.67 -0.84 -7.02
C SER A 35 1.82 0.07 -7.91
N SER A 36 0.91 -0.56 -8.65
CA SER A 36 -0.05 0.13 -9.49
C SER A 36 -1.35 -0.64 -9.57
N VAL A 37 -2.44 0.11 -9.64
CA VAL A 37 -3.79 -0.40 -9.81
C VAL A 37 -4.32 -0.03 -11.19
N THR A 38 -4.85 -1.00 -11.92
CA THR A 38 -5.51 -0.76 -13.21
C THR A 38 -7.02 -0.83 -13.07
N VAL A 39 -7.73 0.27 -13.36
CA VAL A 39 -9.19 0.34 -13.35
C VAL A 39 -9.73 0.87 -14.68
N ASN A 40 -10.60 0.12 -15.35
CA ASN A 40 -11.20 0.54 -16.63
C ASN A 40 -10.17 1.00 -17.69
N ASN A 41 -9.01 0.32 -17.77
CA ASN A 41 -7.86 0.69 -18.62
C ASN A 41 -7.13 1.99 -18.24
N TYR A 42 -7.38 2.53 -17.05
CA TYR A 42 -6.57 3.60 -16.44
C TYR A 42 -5.65 3.00 -15.40
N GLU A 43 -4.38 3.38 -15.42
CA GLU A 43 -3.40 2.98 -14.41
C GLU A 43 -3.26 4.10 -13.37
N TYR A 44 -3.29 3.71 -12.10
CA TYR A 44 -3.10 4.55 -10.93
C TYR A 44 -1.89 4.01 -10.18
N THR A 45 -0.87 4.84 -9.99
CA THR A 45 0.36 4.48 -9.30
C THR A 45 0.39 5.15 -7.94
N ASP A 46 0.94 4.47 -6.95
CA ASP A 46 1.15 5.06 -5.63
C ASP A 46 2.03 6.32 -5.75
N TYR A 47 1.87 7.26 -4.84
CA TYR A 47 2.67 8.49 -4.86
C TYR A 47 2.95 9.03 -3.47
N CYS A 48 4.11 9.69 -3.33
CA CYS A 48 4.48 10.34 -2.09
C CYS A 48 3.73 11.66 -1.88
N LEU A 49 3.20 11.83 -0.66
CA LEU A 49 2.58 13.05 -0.18
C LEU A 49 3.62 14.04 0.38
N PRO A 50 3.28 15.34 0.48
CA PRO A 50 4.22 16.37 0.95
C PRO A 50 4.71 16.20 2.40
N ASP A 51 3.98 15.48 3.23
CA ASP A 51 4.32 15.18 4.63
C ASP A 51 5.20 13.92 4.79
N GLY A 52 5.52 13.25 3.69
CA GLY A 52 6.34 12.05 3.66
C GLY A 52 5.55 10.75 3.77
N ASN A 53 4.21 10.79 3.82
CA ASN A 53 3.36 9.61 3.74
C ASN A 53 3.22 9.13 2.29
N VAL A 54 2.71 7.91 2.09
CA VAL A 54 2.37 7.39 0.76
C VAL A 54 0.86 7.35 0.59
N ALA A 55 0.36 7.86 -0.53
CA ALA A 55 -1.01 7.63 -0.96
C ALA A 55 -1.01 6.37 -1.83
N GLU A 56 -1.59 5.31 -1.29
CA GLU A 56 -1.61 3.99 -1.92
C GLU A 56 -2.97 3.73 -2.57
N PHE A 57 -2.93 3.22 -3.80
CA PHE A 57 -4.11 2.77 -4.50
C PHE A 57 -4.25 1.25 -4.34
N THR A 58 -5.46 0.79 -4.00
CA THR A 58 -5.76 -0.65 -3.91
C THR A 58 -7.11 -0.98 -4.53
N CYS A 59 -7.36 -2.27 -4.80
CA CYS A 59 -8.69 -2.74 -5.23
C CYS A 59 -9.47 -3.37 -4.07
N VAL A 60 -10.57 -2.72 -3.66
CA VAL A 60 -11.50 -3.25 -2.66
C VAL A 60 -12.87 -3.48 -3.31
N ASP A 61 -13.37 -4.72 -3.29
CA ASP A 61 -14.66 -5.09 -3.90
C ASP A 61 -14.80 -4.65 -5.37
N ASN A 62 -13.73 -4.80 -6.17
CA ASN A 62 -13.62 -4.34 -7.57
C ASN A 62 -13.74 -2.81 -7.77
N GLN A 63 -13.52 -2.02 -6.72
CA GLN A 63 -13.49 -0.56 -6.78
C GLN A 63 -12.12 -0.04 -6.37
N LEU A 64 -11.71 1.07 -6.99
CA LEU A 64 -10.50 1.79 -6.60
C LEU A 64 -10.70 2.35 -5.18
N SER A 65 -9.80 2.00 -4.28
CA SER A 65 -9.65 2.61 -2.97
C SER A 65 -8.35 3.39 -2.93
N VAL A 66 -8.31 4.45 -2.12
CA VAL A 66 -7.07 5.17 -1.82
C VAL A 66 -6.95 5.31 -0.31
N GLU A 67 -5.80 4.95 0.23
CA GLU A 67 -5.49 5.07 1.65
C GLU A 67 -4.17 5.83 1.82
N GLU A 68 -4.13 6.73 2.80
CA GLU A 68 -2.89 7.36 3.21
C GLU A 68 -2.21 6.50 4.26
N MET A 69 -0.99 6.05 3.97
CA MET A 69 -0.21 5.25 4.89
C MET A 69 1.00 6.00 5.43
N PRO A 70 1.21 5.99 6.76
CA PRO A 70 2.31 6.69 7.38
C PRO A 70 3.66 6.01 7.11
N CYS A 71 4.65 6.77 6.62
CA CYS A 71 6.01 6.25 6.42
C CYS A 71 6.95 6.74 7.53
N LEU A 72 7.55 5.79 8.27
CA LEU A 72 8.45 6.11 9.40
C LEU A 72 9.71 6.88 8.99
N LEU A 73 10.27 6.62 7.81
CA LEU A 73 11.45 7.30 7.28
C LEU A 73 11.15 8.18 6.06
N GLY A 74 9.86 8.49 5.85
CA GLY A 74 9.38 9.19 4.66
C GLY A 74 9.16 8.27 3.47
N CYS A 75 8.73 8.89 2.36
CA CYS A 75 8.38 8.24 1.11
C CYS A 75 9.36 8.63 0.00
N HIS A 76 9.62 7.72 -0.93
CA HIS A 76 10.43 7.93 -2.12
C HIS A 76 9.68 7.48 -3.38
N ASN A 77 9.74 8.27 -4.45
CA ASN A 77 9.22 7.87 -5.76
C ASN A 77 10.34 7.21 -6.56
N ASP A 78 10.07 6.08 -7.20
CA ASP A 78 10.98 5.47 -8.16
C ASP A 78 11.12 6.30 -9.46
N TRP A 79 11.90 5.80 -10.43
CA TRP A 79 12.10 6.47 -11.71
C TRP A 79 10.84 6.51 -12.61
N LYS A 80 9.80 5.73 -12.28
CA LYS A 80 8.49 5.74 -12.94
C LYS A 80 7.49 6.68 -12.25
N GLY A 81 7.84 7.18 -11.07
CA GLY A 81 6.97 8.04 -10.25
C GLY A 81 6.12 7.27 -9.25
N ASN A 82 6.39 5.98 -9.01
CA ASN A 82 5.68 5.16 -8.05
C ASN A 82 6.23 5.39 -6.65
N GLY A 83 5.41 5.88 -5.73
CA GLY A 83 5.75 6.15 -4.35
C GLY A 83 5.76 4.90 -3.47
N ALA A 84 6.74 4.77 -2.60
CA ALA A 84 6.78 3.77 -1.54
C ALA A 84 7.50 4.31 -0.30
N CYS A 85 7.17 3.78 0.87
CA CYS A 85 7.85 4.11 2.12
C CYS A 85 9.30 3.61 2.12
N VAL A 86 10.20 4.42 2.69
CA VAL A 86 11.60 4.05 2.90
C VAL A 86 11.70 3.03 4.05
N PRO A 87 12.28 1.84 3.84
CA PRO A 87 12.38 0.81 4.87
C PRO A 87 13.34 1.21 6.01
N THR A 88 12.99 0.89 7.26
CA THR A 88 13.71 1.31 8.48
C THR A 88 15.06 0.61 8.72
N GLY A 89 15.39 -0.43 7.96
CA GLY A 89 16.72 -1.05 8.00
C GLY A 89 16.70 -2.52 7.59
N GLY A 90 17.72 -2.92 6.83
CA GLY A 90 18.05 -4.33 6.59
C GLY A 90 17.91 -4.83 5.15
N GLY A 91 18.60 -4.20 4.20
CA GLY A 91 19.01 -4.84 2.95
C GLY A 91 18.00 -4.79 1.81
N SER A 92 18.09 -3.73 0.99
CA SER A 92 18.04 -3.97 -0.46
C SER A 92 19.17 -4.94 -0.74
N SER A 93 18.85 -6.23 -0.79
CA SER A 93 19.75 -7.23 -1.33
C SER A 93 19.72 -7.06 -2.85
N ASP A 94 20.37 -5.99 -3.31
CA ASP A 94 21.00 -5.95 -4.62
C ASP A 94 22.16 -6.98 -4.61
N VAL A 95 21.81 -8.27 -4.50
CA VAL A 95 22.73 -9.38 -4.74
C VAL A 95 22.84 -9.47 -6.25
N ASN A 96 23.58 -8.54 -6.86
CA ASN A 96 24.28 -8.73 -8.13
C ASN A 96 25.28 -7.63 -8.52
N ASP A 97 25.51 -6.59 -7.69
CA ASP A 97 26.66 -5.70 -7.94
C ASP A 97 27.94 -6.27 -7.32
N VAL A 98 28.48 -7.29 -8.01
CA VAL A 98 29.92 -7.54 -8.02
C VAL A 98 30.57 -6.41 -8.81
N GLN A 99 30.87 -5.30 -8.15
CA GLN A 99 31.99 -4.46 -8.57
C GLN A 99 32.81 -3.99 -7.36
N SER A 100 33.73 -4.88 -7.02
CA SER A 100 34.96 -4.65 -6.27
C SER A 100 35.65 -3.35 -6.72
N SER A 101 35.63 -2.33 -5.86
CA SER A 101 36.72 -1.35 -5.77
C SER A 101 36.74 -0.66 -4.40
N GLY A 102 37.46 -1.29 -3.46
CA GLY A 102 38.24 -0.61 -2.42
C GLY A 102 37.49 0.33 -1.49
N PHE A 103 36.61 -0.20 -0.65
CA PHE A 103 36.15 0.52 0.53
C PHE A 103 37.16 0.30 1.67
N GLU A 104 38.07 1.25 1.86
CA GLU A 104 38.93 1.30 3.04
C GLU A 104 38.05 1.51 4.28
N THR A 105 38.06 0.50 5.16
CA THR A 105 37.35 0.52 6.42
C THR A 105 38.01 1.53 7.35
N GLN A 106 37.51 2.76 7.39
CA GLN A 106 37.85 3.68 8.47
C GLN A 106 37.06 3.27 9.70
N SER A 107 37.78 2.72 10.68
CA SER A 107 37.30 2.46 12.03
C SER A 107 36.84 3.78 12.65
N PHE A 108 35.52 3.98 12.71
CA PHE A 108 34.91 5.07 13.44
C PHE A 108 34.71 4.61 14.88
N ASP A 109 35.58 5.05 15.78
CA ASP A 109 35.42 4.88 17.22
C ASP A 109 34.24 5.74 17.69
N VAL A 110 33.06 5.12 17.82
CA VAL A 110 31.90 5.76 18.46
C VAL A 110 32.14 5.78 19.95
N GLU A 111 32.60 6.93 20.45
CA GLU A 111 32.62 7.21 21.88
C GLU A 111 31.18 7.36 22.39
N SER A 112 30.69 6.28 23.02
CA SER A 112 29.36 6.22 23.62
C SER A 112 29.30 7.09 24.86
N GLN A 113 28.78 8.31 24.73
CA GLN A 113 28.27 9.07 25.86
C GLN A 113 26.78 8.77 26.04
N ASN A 114 26.54 7.82 26.92
CA ASN A 114 25.23 7.38 27.38
C ASN A 114 24.68 8.39 28.39
N GLU A 115 24.06 9.46 27.91
CA GLU A 115 23.20 10.32 28.74
C GLU A 115 21.74 10.01 28.39
N ILE A 116 21.08 9.29 29.32
CA ILE A 116 19.68 8.91 29.26
C ILE A 116 18.86 10.16 29.60
N PRO A 117 18.03 10.73 28.70
CA PRO A 117 17.09 11.76 29.08
C PRO A 117 15.96 11.16 29.93
N GLU A 118 15.80 11.66 31.15
CA GLU A 118 14.64 11.39 32.00
C GLU A 118 13.37 11.95 31.35
N PHE A 119 12.57 11.08 30.73
CA PHE A 119 11.25 11.44 30.24
C PHE A 119 10.25 11.49 31.40
N ASN A 120 9.98 12.70 31.87
CA ASN A 120 8.82 13.00 32.72
C ASN A 120 7.52 12.66 31.97
N SER A 121 6.91 11.53 32.33
CA SER A 121 5.60 11.11 31.84
C SER A 121 4.51 11.98 32.47
N ALA A 122 4.19 13.11 31.83
CA ALA A 122 2.99 13.88 32.17
C ALA A 122 1.80 13.31 31.40
N ALA A 123 0.93 12.65 32.16
CA ALA A 123 -0.36 12.17 31.71
C ALA A 123 -1.21 13.30 31.10
N ALA A 124 -1.70 13.09 29.88
CA ALA A 124 -2.83 13.85 29.34
C ALA A 124 -3.83 12.84 28.77
N GLY A 125 -4.71 12.35 29.65
CA GLY A 125 -5.94 11.72 29.23
C GLY A 125 -6.89 12.78 28.68
N ILE A 126 -7.39 12.58 27.47
CA ILE A 126 -8.61 13.23 27.01
C ILE A 126 -9.50 12.15 26.41
N ALA A 127 -10.54 11.83 27.16
CA ALA A 127 -11.69 11.07 26.71
C ALA A 127 -12.47 11.88 25.68
N PHE A 128 -12.75 11.31 24.52
CA PHE A 128 -13.86 11.74 23.67
C PHE A 128 -14.94 10.66 23.69
N LEU A 129 -15.91 10.91 24.56
CA LEU A 129 -17.24 10.31 24.58
C LEU A 129 -18.15 11.08 23.62
N ALA A 130 -19.10 10.32 23.03
CA ALA A 130 -20.29 10.75 22.31
C ALA A 130 -20.05 11.33 20.90
N SER A 131 -20.86 11.01 19.88
CA SER A 131 -22.29 10.75 19.93
C SER A 131 -22.76 9.80 18.82
N ALA A 132 -23.41 8.71 19.22
CA ALA A 132 -24.44 8.08 18.42
C ALA A 132 -25.67 9.00 18.39
N GLY A 133 -26.17 9.37 17.22
CA GLY A 133 -27.43 10.09 17.12
C GLY A 133 -27.72 10.70 15.76
N ALA A 134 -28.65 10.06 15.02
CA ALA A 134 -29.55 10.63 14.00
C ALA A 134 -28.89 11.30 12.77
N PHE A 135 -29.20 10.89 11.55
CA PHE A 135 -30.47 11.25 10.92
C PHE A 135 -30.94 10.21 9.89
N LEU A 136 -32.01 9.52 10.24
CA LEU A 136 -33.00 9.01 9.30
C LEU A 136 -33.79 10.20 8.75
N PHE A 137 -33.59 10.57 7.49
CA PHE A 137 -34.58 11.31 6.73
C PHE A 137 -34.98 10.53 5.47
N LEU A 138 -36.04 9.74 5.64
CA LEU A 138 -36.97 9.41 4.59
C LEU A 138 -37.59 10.70 4.04
N ARG A 139 -37.49 10.98 2.72
CA ARG A 139 -38.68 11.38 1.96
C ARG A 139 -38.55 11.24 0.44
N LYS A 140 -39.25 10.20 -0.02
CA LYS A 140 -39.88 9.98 -1.32
C LYS A 140 -40.73 11.18 -1.80
N ARG A 141 -40.69 11.43 -3.12
CA ARG A 141 -41.67 12.06 -4.07
C ARG A 141 -40.84 12.95 -5.03
N ASN A 142 -40.84 12.74 -6.35
CA ASN A 142 -41.95 12.40 -7.25
C ASN A 142 -41.43 11.55 -8.41
#